data_AF-A0A358ECG3-F1
#
_entry.id   AF-A0A358ECG3-F1
#
_cell.length_a   1.000
_cell.length_b   1.000
_cell.length_c   1.000
_cell.angle_alpha   90.00
_cell.angle_beta   90.00
_cell.angle_gamma   90.00
#
_symmetry.space_group_name_H-M   'P 1'
#
loop_
_entity.id
_entity.type
_entity.pdbx_description
1 polymer ?
#
loop_
_entity_poly.entity_id
_entity_poly.type
_entity_poly.pdbx_seq_one_letter_code
_entity_poly.pdbx_strand_id
1 'polypeptide(L)'
;LLYLIGGMSPIDALNHAFSTVATGGFSTKNTSFAEMSSYIQWVTIIFMYIGGVNYALHFRAVTGDIRYLRDAEWKFFTAVLIFAAGAVIALNLFA
;
A
#
# COMPACT_ATOMS: atom_id res chain seq x y z
N LEU A 1 3.27 2.84 -13.93
CA LEU A 1 2.15 3.20 -14.84
C LEU A 1 1.05 3.97 -14.13
N LEU A 2 0.42 3.41 -13.08
CA LEU A 2 -0.68 4.10 -12.38
C LEU A 2 -0.28 5.47 -11.81
N TYR A 3 0.93 5.61 -11.27
CA TYR A 3 1.46 6.92 -10.87
C TYR A 3 1.59 7.93 -12.03
N LEU A 4 1.95 7.48 -13.23
CA LEU A 4 2.02 8.34 -14.42
C LEU A 4 0.63 8.82 -14.84
N ILE A 5 -0.37 7.91 -14.81
CA ILE A 5 -1.78 8.23 -15.08
C ILE A 5 -2.29 9.24 -14.05
N GLY A 6 -1.82 9.14 -12.80
CA GLY A 6 -2.12 10.10 -11.74
C GLY A 6 -1.45 11.48 -11.90
N GLY A 7 -0.63 11.68 -12.94
CA GLY A 7 0.01 12.96 -13.25
C GLY A 7 1.41 13.15 -12.67
N MET A 8 2.04 12.11 -12.09
CA MET A 8 3.44 12.22 -11.66
C MET A 8 4.39 12.28 -12.86
N SER A 9 5.49 13.04 -12.69
CA SER A 9 6.60 13.00 -13.64
C SER A 9 7.21 11.57 -13.71
N PRO A 10 7.83 11.17 -14.83
CA PRO A 10 8.38 9.81 -14.95
C PRO A 10 9.38 9.42 -13.87
N ILE A 11 10.24 10.35 -13.45
CA ILE A 11 11.23 10.11 -12.40
C ILE A 11 10.56 10.00 -11.03
N ASP A 12 9.60 10.87 -10.72
CA ASP A 12 8.85 10.80 -9.47
C ASP A 12 8.06 9.49 -9.38
N ALA A 13 7.38 9.10 -10.46
CA ALA A 13 6.61 7.87 -10.52
C ALA A 13 7.48 6.63 -10.30
N LEU A 14 8.70 6.61 -10.85
CA LEU A 14 9.65 5.51 -10.66
C LEU A 14 10.14 5.43 -9.21
N ASN A 15 10.57 6.56 -8.65
CA ASN A 15 11.06 6.64 -7.28
C ASN A 15 9.96 6.24 -6.27
N HIS A 16 8.74 6.73 -6.45
CA HIS A 16 7.62 6.35 -5.60
C HIS A 16 7.23 4.89 -5.79
N ALA A 17 7.30 4.32 -7.00
CA ALA A 17 7.04 2.91 -7.21
C ALA A 17 8.02 2.01 -6.44
N PHE A 18 9.32 2.31 -6.51
CA PHE A 18 10.34 1.56 -5.76
C PHE A 18 10.16 1.70 -4.25
N SER A 19 9.92 2.92 -3.78
CA SER A 19 9.67 3.18 -2.36
C SER A 19 8.42 2.46 -1.85
N THR A 20 7.32 2.47 -2.61
CA THR A 20 6.04 1.88 -2.22
C THR A 20 6.14 0.35 -2.11
N VAL A 21 6.71 -0.31 -3.11
CA VAL A 21 6.82 -1.78 -3.15
C VAL A 21 7.78 -2.30 -2.09
N ALA A 22 8.88 -1.59 -1.83
CA ALA A 22 9.84 -1.95 -0.79
C ALA A 22 9.40 -1.53 0.63
N THR A 23 8.18 -1.03 0.79
CA THR A 23 7.63 -0.49 2.06
C THR A 23 8.53 0.56 2.72
N GLY A 24 9.30 1.32 1.92
CA GLY A 24 10.33 2.23 2.41
C GLY A 24 9.81 3.60 2.86
N GLY A 25 8.69 4.08 2.32
CA GLY A 25 8.06 5.35 2.74
C GLY A 25 8.79 6.63 2.29
N PHE A 26 9.84 6.52 1.47
CA PHE A 26 10.52 7.66 0.85
C PHE A 26 9.68 8.34 -0.23
N SER A 27 9.84 9.65 -0.37
CA SER A 27 9.22 10.47 -1.40
C SER A 27 10.23 11.46 -1.98
N THR A 28 10.03 11.88 -3.23
CA THR A 28 10.79 12.98 -3.85
C THR A 28 10.27 14.35 -3.43
N LYS A 29 9.19 14.42 -2.65
CA LYS A 29 8.59 15.65 -2.12
C LYS A 29 8.76 15.72 -0.60
N ASN A 30 9.03 16.91 -0.08
CA ASN A 30 9.17 17.13 1.37
C ASN A 30 7.85 16.88 2.12
N THR A 31 6.72 17.12 1.47
CA THR A 31 5.37 16.87 1.99
C THR A 31 4.92 15.42 1.80
N SER A 32 5.79 14.55 1.26
CA SER A 32 5.47 13.17 0.94
C SER A 32 4.16 13.06 0.16
N PHE A 33 3.25 12.17 0.56
CA PHE A 33 1.95 11.98 -0.07
C PHE A 33 0.88 13.03 0.31
N ALA A 34 1.16 13.97 1.22
CA ALA A 34 0.15 14.88 1.77
C ALA A 34 -0.47 15.81 0.72
N GLU A 35 0.33 16.30 -0.24
CA GLU A 35 -0.12 17.21 -1.31
C GLU A 35 -0.49 16.47 -2.61
N MET A 36 -0.40 15.14 -2.61
CA MET A 36 -0.71 14.34 -3.80
C MET A 36 -2.22 14.17 -3.96
N SER A 37 -2.68 13.97 -5.20
CA SER A 37 -4.09 13.73 -5.48
C SER A 37 -4.59 12.48 -4.74
N SER A 38 -5.88 12.48 -4.38
CA SER A 38 -6.52 11.32 -3.73
C SER A 38 -6.36 10.05 -4.57
N TYR A 39 -6.33 10.17 -5.90
CA TYR A 39 -6.05 9.06 -6.80
C TYR A 39 -4.68 8.43 -6.52
N ILE A 40 -3.62 9.25 -6.46
CA ILE A 40 -2.26 8.75 -6.18
C ILE A 40 -2.22 8.11 -4.80
N GLN A 41 -2.79 8.75 -3.78
CA GLN A 41 -2.82 8.22 -2.41
C GLN A 41 -3.48 6.84 -2.36
N TRP A 42 -4.63 6.64 -3.02
CA TRP A 42 -5.30 5.34 -3.09
C TRP A 42 -4.49 4.29 -3.84
N VAL A 43 -3.86 4.67 -4.96
CA VAL A 43 -2.93 3.78 -5.67
C VAL A 43 -1.81 3.35 -4.72
N THR A 44 -1.17 4.28 -4.02
CA THR A 44 -0.12 4.00 -3.04
C THR A 44 -0.60 3.03 -1.97
N ILE A 45 -1.74 3.30 -1.33
CA ILE A 45 -2.31 2.46 -0.26
C ILE A 45 -2.52 1.01 -0.74
N ILE A 46 -3.07 0.82 -1.94
CA ILE A 46 -3.29 -0.51 -2.50
C ILE A 46 -1.96 -1.25 -2.70
N PHE A 47 -0.95 -0.59 -3.28
CA PHE A 47 0.35 -1.22 -3.51
C PHE A 47 1.14 -1.44 -2.22
N MET A 48 1.01 -0.56 -1.21
CA MET A 48 1.59 -0.78 0.12
C MET A 48 0.97 -2.01 0.79
N TYR A 49 -0.35 -2.17 0.69
CA TYR A 49 -1.01 -3.37 1.21
C TYR A 49 -0.51 -4.63 0.52
N ILE A 50 -0.47 -4.63 -0.83
CA ILE A 50 0.03 -5.76 -1.60
C ILE A 50 1.49 -6.06 -1.26
N GLY A 51 2.37 -5.06 -1.21
CA GLY A 51 3.79 -5.23 -0.87
C GLY A 51 4.03 -5.64 0.58
N GLY A 52 3.12 -5.29 1.50
CA GLY A 52 3.19 -5.68 2.90
C GLY A 52 2.75 -7.12 3.17
N VAL A 53 1.94 -7.73 2.30
CA VAL A 53 1.60 -9.16 2.43
C VAL A 53 2.80 -10.03 2.07
N ASN A 54 2.95 -11.14 2.78
CA ASN A 54 3.99 -12.14 2.55
C ASN A 54 4.13 -12.55 1.06
N TYR A 55 5.31 -12.35 0.49
CA TYR A 55 5.63 -12.70 -0.90
C TYR A 55 5.51 -14.19 -1.21
N ALA A 56 5.68 -15.09 -0.23
CA ALA A 56 5.44 -16.51 -0.42
C ALA A 56 3.97 -16.83 -0.70
N LEU A 57 3.03 -16.02 -0.21
CA LEU A 57 1.61 -16.16 -0.54
C LEU A 57 1.33 -15.66 -1.95
N HIS A 58 1.94 -14.53 -2.35
CA HIS A 58 1.84 -14.04 -3.73
C HIS A 58 2.37 -15.06 -4.73
N PHE A 59 3.53 -15.66 -4.44
CA PHE A 59 4.09 -16.73 -5.26
C PHE A 59 3.13 -17.92 -5.37
N ARG A 60 2.59 -18.39 -4.24
CA ARG A 60 1.60 -19.48 -4.21
C ARG A 60 0.36 -19.17 -5.06
N ALA A 61 -0.18 -17.96 -4.96
CA ALA A 61 -1.34 -17.52 -5.75
C ALA A 61 -1.05 -17.53 -7.25
N VAL A 62 0.13 -17.04 -7.68
CA VAL A 62 0.54 -17.04 -9.10
C VAL A 62 0.74 -18.47 -9.62
N THR A 63 1.17 -19.41 -8.76
CA THR A 63 1.29 -20.84 -9.13
C THR A 63 -0.03 -21.62 -9.11
N GLY A 64 -1.16 -20.95 -8.85
CA GLY A 64 -2.50 -21.55 -8.93
C GLY A 64 -3.12 -21.99 -7.60
N ASP A 65 -2.48 -21.73 -6.45
CA ASP A 65 -3.10 -22.01 -5.15
C ASP A 65 -4.03 -20.87 -4.72
N ILE A 66 -5.34 -21.15 -4.80
CA ILE A 66 -6.41 -20.19 -4.44
C ILE A 66 -6.61 -20.03 -2.92
N ARG A 67 -5.84 -20.73 -2.07
CA ARG A 67 -5.97 -20.65 -0.61
C ARG A 67 -5.39 -19.37 0.01
N TYR A 68 -4.97 -18.41 -0.80
CA TYR A 68 -4.46 -17.10 -0.37
C TYR A 68 -5.34 -16.44 0.71
N LEU A 69 -6.65 -16.36 0.48
CA LEU A 69 -7.61 -15.72 1.39
C LEU A 69 -7.94 -16.56 2.64
N ARG A 70 -7.54 -17.84 2.65
CA ARG A 70 -7.75 -18.75 3.78
C ARG A 70 -6.57 -18.77 4.73
N ASP A 71 -5.42 -18.28 4.29
CA ASP A 71 -4.18 -18.25 5.05
C ASP A 71 -4.33 -17.39 6.32
N ALA A 72 -3.81 -17.91 7.43
CA ALA A 72 -3.92 -17.25 8.74
C ALA A 72 -3.06 -15.99 8.82
N GLU A 73 -1.90 -15.97 8.16
CA GLU A 73 -0.98 -14.83 8.13
C GLU A 73 -1.60 -13.67 7.36
N TRP A 74 -2.20 -13.95 6.20
CA TRP A 74 -2.93 -12.93 5.45
C TRP A 74 -4.08 -12.34 6.27
N LYS A 75 -4.94 -13.19 6.87
CA LYS A 75 -6.07 -12.73 7.69
C LYS A 75 -5.60 -11.89 8.88
N PHE A 76 -4.55 -12.34 9.58
CA PHE A 76 -4.00 -11.63 10.73
C PHE A 76 -3.45 -10.27 10.32
N PHE A 77 -2.64 -10.22 9.27
CA PHE A 77 -2.09 -8.97 8.73
C PHE A 77 -3.21 -7.98 8.36
N THR A 78 -4.21 -8.42 7.59
CA THR A 78 -5.34 -7.58 7.20
C THR A 78 -6.16 -7.11 8.39
N ALA A 79 -6.41 -7.97 9.39
CA ALA A 79 -7.15 -7.61 10.59
C ALA A 79 -6.41 -6.55 11.42
N VAL A 80 -5.10 -6.70 11.61
CA VAL A 80 -4.27 -5.70 12.31
C VAL A 80 -4.30 -4.37 11.59
N LEU A 81 -4.20 -4.37 10.25
CA LEU A 81 -4.18 -3.15 9.45
C LEU A 81 -5.51 -2.40 9.51
N ILE A 82 -6.64 -3.10 9.38
CA ILE A 82 -7.99 -2.51 9.51
C ILE A 82 -8.21 -1.99 10.93
N PHE A 83 -7.80 -2.74 11.96
CA PHE A 83 -7.93 -2.32 13.34
C PHE A 83 -7.11 -1.06 13.63
N ALA A 84 -5.85 -1.02 13.19
CA ALA A 84 -4.98 0.15 13.35
C ALA A 84 -5.54 1.38 12.63
N ALA A 85 -5.99 1.22 11.38
CA ALA A 85 -6.62 2.30 10.62
C ALA A 85 -7.89 2.82 11.31
N GLY A 86 -8.75 1.91 11.78
CA GLY A 86 -9.97 2.25 12.51
C GLY A 86 -9.67 2.99 13.82
N ALA A 87 -8.64 2.57 14.56
CA ALA A 87 -8.21 3.24 15.79
C ALA A 87 -7.72 4.67 15.50
N VAL A 88 -6.92 4.88 14.45
CA VAL A 88 -6.45 6.22 14.04
C VAL A 88 -7.62 7.11 13.63
N ILE A 89 -8.57 6.59 12.85
CA ILE A 89 -9.77 7.34 12.44
C ILE A 89 -10.60 7.70 13.68
N ALA A 90 -10.82 6.77 14.60
CA ALA A 90 -11.56 7.04 15.83
C ALA A 90 -10.87 8.14 16.65
N LEU A 91 -9.56 8.03 16.87
CA LEU A 91 -8.79 9.06 17.58
C LEU A 91 -8.92 10.43 16.91
N ASN A 92 -8.88 10.50 15.58
CA ASN A 92 -9.03 11.76 14.85
C ASN A 92 -10.43 12.38 14.97
N LEU A 93 -11.47 11.57 15.18
CA LEU A 93 -12.85 12.05 15.36
C LEU A 93 -13.14 12.52 16.79
N PHE A 94 -12.43 11.99 17.78
CA PHE A 94 -12.65 12.30 19.21
C PHE A 94 -11.61 13.26 19.82
N ALA A 95 -10.53 13.57 19.11
CA ALA A 95 -9.51 14.56 19.49
C ALA A 95 -9.78 15.92 18.83
#